data_AF-A0AAW9ECW5-F1
#
_entry.id   AF-A0AAW9ECW5-F1
#
_cell.length_a   1.000
_cell.length_b   1.000
_cell.length_c   1.000
_cell.angle_alpha   90.00
_cell.angle_beta   90.00
_cell.angle_gamma   90.00
#
_symmetry.space_group_name_H-M   'P 1'
#
loop_
_entity.id
_entity.type
_entity.pdbx_description
1 polymer ?
#
loop_
_entity_poly.entity_id
_entity_poly.type
_entity_poly.pdbx_seq_one_letter_code
_entity_poly.pdbx_strand_id
1 'polypeptide(L)' 'MLVFREQRITPAQQIAFSRRFGELQIHVLKQFLLPGHPEILIVSNIVENGQPVGLGDAGKFWHSDLSYKELPSLGSM' A
#
# COMPACT_ATOMS: atom_id res chain seq x y z
N MET A 1 11.74 -1.36 -11.63
CA MET A 1 12.25 -1.53 -10.26
C MET A 1 13.20 -0.38 -9.95
N LEU A 2 12.99 0.34 -8.85
CA LEU A 2 13.84 1.43 -8.37
C LEU A 2 14.16 1.16 -6.89
N VAL A 3 15.31 1.63 -6.42
CA VAL A 3 15.74 1.45 -5.02
C VAL A 3 16.21 2.78 -4.46
N PHE A 4 15.57 3.21 -3.37
CA PHE A 4 15.94 4.41 -2.61
C PHE A 4 16.44 3.96 -1.23
N ARG A 5 17.72 4.18 -0.92
CA ARG A 5 18.34 3.70 0.32
C ARG A 5 18.05 4.63 1.49
N GLU A 6 18.01 4.09 2.70
CA GLU A 6 18.00 4.84 3.96
C GLU A 6 16.85 5.87 4.11
N GLN A 7 15.70 5.60 3.51
CA GLN A 7 14.54 6.48 3.61
C GLN A 7 13.91 6.38 5.01
N ARG A 8 13.85 7.52 5.71
CA ARG A 8 13.10 7.70 6.96
C ARG A 8 12.01 8.73 6.73
N ILE A 9 10.91 8.28 6.14
CA ILE A 9 9.82 9.14 5.69
C ILE A 9 8.55 8.90 6.49
N THR A 10 7.76 9.95 6.67
CA THR A 10 6.42 9.86 7.26
C THR A 10 5.40 9.35 6.22
N PRO A 11 4.24 8.86 6.65
CA PRO A 11 3.14 8.50 5.74
C PRO A 11 2.76 9.63 4.76
N ALA A 12 2.69 10.87 5.26
CA ALA A 12 2.39 12.04 4.43
C ALA A 12 3.48 12.28 3.36
N GLN A 13 4.76 12.09 3.71
CA GLN A 13 5.87 12.19 2.75
C GLN A 13 5.84 11.06 1.72
N GLN A 14 5.51 9.84 2.14
CA GLN A 14 5.31 8.69 1.27
C GLN A 14 4.25 9.00 0.21
N ILE A 15 3.07 9.47 0.63
CA ILE A 15 1.97 9.88 -0.26
C ILE A 15 2.40 11.02 -1.20
N ALA A 16 3.07 12.04 -0.67
CA ALA A 16 3.53 13.18 -1.46
C ALA A 16 4.55 12.77 -2.53
N PHE A 17 5.42 11.79 -2.24
CA PHE A 17 6.33 11.23 -3.23
C PHE A 17 5.58 10.42 -4.29
N SER A 18 4.67 9.53 -3.90
CA SER A 18 3.89 8.71 -4.86
C SER A 18 3.05 9.56 -5.81
N ARG A 19 2.46 10.67 -5.34
CA ARG A 19 1.67 11.59 -6.18
C ARG A 19 2.45 12.20 -7.34
N ARG A 20 3.79 12.16 -7.32
CA ARG A 20 4.63 12.60 -8.44
C ARG A 20 4.53 11.67 -9.66
N PHE A 21 3.98 10.47 -9.48
CA PHE A 21 3.81 9.47 -10.54
C PHE A 21 2.36 9.34 -11.04
N GLY A 22 1.41 10.10 -10.47
CA GLY A 22 0.01 10.11 -10.88
C GLY A 22 -0.96 10.12 -9.70
N GLU A 23 -2.24 9.89 -10.01
CA GLU A 23 -3.29 9.74 -9.00
C GLU A 23 -3.11 8.42 -8.22
N LEU A 24 -3.37 8.47 -6.91
CA LEU A 24 -3.25 7.29 -6.05
C LEU A 24 -4.57 6.53 -5.98
N GLN A 25 -4.50 5.22 -6.17
CA GLN A 25 -5.65 4.34 -6.04
C GLN A 25 -5.86 3.95 -4.58
N ILE A 26 -7.07 4.16 -4.07
CA ILE A 26 -7.46 3.70 -2.73
C ILE A 26 -7.84 2.21 -2.81
N HIS A 27 -7.23 1.40 -1.95
CA HIS A 27 -7.47 -0.04 -1.94
C HIS A 27 -8.90 -0.38 -1.47
N VAL A 28 -9.47 -1.46 -2.00
CA VAL A 28 -10.86 -1.88 -1.70
C VAL A 28 -11.03 -2.42 -0.27
N LEU A 29 -9.98 -2.99 0.30
CA LEU A 29 -9.95 -3.50 1.68
C LEU A 29 -9.74 -2.36 2.68
N LYS A 30 -10.79 -1.57 2.90
CA LYS A 30 -10.75 -0.33 3.71
C LYS A 30 -10.31 -0.55 5.16
N GLN A 31 -10.54 -1.74 5.71
CA GLN A 31 -10.16 -2.09 7.08
C GLN A 31 -8.64 -2.18 7.30
N PHE A 32 -7.86 -2.30 6.23
CA PHE A 32 -6.39 -2.36 6.30
C PHE A 32 -5.73 -1.08 5.80
N LEU A 33 -6.49 0.00 5.61
CA LEU A 33 -5.92 1.31 5.29
C LEU A 33 -5.35 1.95 6.55
N LEU A 34 -4.23 2.66 6.40
CA LEU A 34 -3.61 3.38 7.50
C LEU A 34 -4.56 4.47 8.03
N PRO A 35 -4.90 4.49 9.33
CA PRO A 35 -5.72 5.54 9.90
C PRO A 35 -5.16 6.94 9.61
N GLY A 36 -6.02 7.84 9.10
CA GLY A 36 -5.66 9.19 8.68
C GLY A 36 -4.97 9.30 7.32
N HIS A 37 -4.64 8.18 6.67
CA HIS A 37 -3.91 8.13 5.40
C HIS A 37 -4.50 7.01 4.49
N PRO A 38 -5.73 7.18 3.98
CA PRO A 38 -6.43 6.14 3.21
C PRO A 38 -5.70 5.70 1.93
N GLU A 39 -4.73 6.47 1.46
CA GLU A 39 -3.88 6.14 0.31
C GLU A 39 -2.88 5.01 0.60
N ILE A 40 -2.66 4.66 1.87
CA ILE A 40 -1.69 3.64 2.28
C ILE A 40 -2.44 2.38 2.73
N LEU A 41 -2.23 1.28 2.01
CA LEU A 41 -2.60 -0.06 2.45
C LEU A 41 -1.50 -0.61 3.36
N ILE A 42 -1.88 -1.09 4.55
CA ILE A 42 -0.95 -1.77 5.45
C ILE A 42 -0.85 -3.24 5.01
N VAL A 43 0.31 -3.60 4.45
CA VAL A 43 0.70 -5.00 4.24
C VAL A 43 1.59 -5.42 5.41
N SER A 44 1.02 -6.16 6.36
CA SER A 44 1.70 -6.53 7.60
C SER A 44 1.12 -7.82 8.16
N ASN A 45 2.00 -8.66 8.71
CA ASN A 45 1.65 -9.88 9.44
C ASN A 45 1.56 -9.66 10.97
N ILE A 46 1.68 -8.41 11.45
CA ILE A 46 1.58 -8.08 12.87
C ILE A 46 0.12 -8.18 13.34
N VAL A 47 -0.06 -8.74 14.53
CA VAL A 47 -1.35 -8.82 15.23
C VAL A 47 -1.23 -8.05 16.54
N GLU A 48 -2.11 -7.09 16.75
CA GLU A 48 -2.20 -6.29 17.98
C GLU A 48 -3.58 -6.49 18.62
N ASN A 49 -3.62 -6.77 19.93
CA ASN A 49 -4.86 -7.01 20.66
C ASN A 49 -5.76 -8.09 20.02
N GLY A 50 -5.14 -9.11 19.40
CA GLY A 50 -5.84 -10.18 18.70
C GLY A 50 -6.44 -9.80 17.34
N GLN A 51 -6.15 -8.60 16.83
CA GLN A 51 -6.60 -8.14 15.52
C GLN A 51 -5.40 -7.89 14.57
N PRO A 52 -5.48 -8.29 13.30
CA PRO A 52 -4.44 -8.00 12.32
C PRO A 52 -4.38 -6.50 12.04
N VAL A 53 -3.18 -5.93 12.08
CA VAL A 53 -2.98 -4.50 11.78
C VAL A 53 -3.00 -4.23 10.26
N GLY A 54 -2.81 -5.27 9.45
CA GLY A 54 -2.73 -5.18 7.99
C GLY A 54 -3.11 -6.48 7.30
N LEU A 55 -3.01 -6.46 5.97
CA LEU A 55 -3.27 -7.62 5.12
C LEU A 55 -2.07 -8.59 5.19
N GLY A 56 -2.15 -9.58 6.06
CA GLY A 56 -1.02 -10.48 6.37
C GLY A 56 -0.69 -11.53 5.33
N ASP A 57 -1.59 -11.83 4.41
CA ASP A 57 -1.41 -12.80 3.32
C ASP A 57 -1.33 -12.14 1.93
N ALA A 58 -1.10 -10.82 1.88
CA ALA A 58 -0.89 -10.10 0.64
C ALA A 58 0.25 -10.72 -0.16
N GLY A 59 0.02 -10.95 -1.46
CA GLY A 59 1.04 -11.42 -2.39
C GLY A 59 1.53 -12.86 -2.19
N LYS A 60 0.74 -13.71 -1.52
CA LYS A 60 1.03 -15.16 -1.41
C LYS A 60 1.13 -15.88 -2.76
N PHE A 61 0.47 -15.36 -3.79
CA PHE A 61 0.50 -15.90 -5.16
C PHE A 61 1.11 -14.87 -6.12
N TRP A 62 1.67 -15.37 -7.24
CA TRP A 62 2.15 -14.50 -8.32
C TRP A 62 1.02 -13.63 -8.86
N HIS A 63 1.24 -12.32 -8.87
CA HIS A 63 0.26 -11.34 -9.33
C HIS A 63 0.95 -10.04 -9.76
N SER A 64 0.17 -9.19 -10.42
CA SER A 64 0.43 -7.76 -10.60
C SER A 64 -0.68 -7.01 -9.86
N ASP A 65 -0.35 -5.93 -9.17
CA ASP A 65 -1.33 -5.21 -8.35
C ASP A 65 -2.50 -4.70 -9.18
N LEU A 66 -3.72 -4.92 -8.67
CA LEU A 66 -4.99 -4.55 -9.29
C LEU A 66 -5.17 -5.04 -10.74
N SER A 67 -4.51 -6.14 -11.14
CA SER A 67 -4.63 -6.72 -12.49
C SER A 67 -6.05 -7.11 -12.92
N TYR A 68 -6.99 -7.20 -11.97
CA TYR A 68 -8.39 -7.48 -12.22
C TYR A 68 -9.22 -6.25 -12.62
N LYS A 69 -8.66 -5.03 -12.54
CA LYS A 69 -9.33 -3.79 -12.97
C LYS A 69 -9.04 -3.50 -14.44
N GLU A 70 -9.97 -2.83 -15.11
CA GLU A 70 -9.80 -2.33 -16.48
C GLU A 70 -8.57 -1.41 -16.61
N LEU A 71 -8.37 -0.55 -15.61
CA LEU A 71 -7.18 0.28 -15.45
C LEU A 71 -6.39 -0.18 -14.20
N PRO A 72 -5.40 -1.08 -14.37
CA PRO A 72 -4.60 -1.61 -13.26
C PRO A 72 -3.59 -0.57 -12.74
N SER A 73 -2.93 -0.88 -11.62
CA SER A 73 -1.89 -0.03 -11.04
C SER A 73 -0.72 0.15 -12.02
N LEU A 74 -0.24 1.39 -12.16
CA LEU A 74 0.99 1.68 -12.92
C LEU A 74 2.25 1.16 -12.19
N GLY A 75 2.22 1.19 -10.86
CA GLY A 75 3.30 0.72 -10.00
C GLY A 75 2.93 0.77 -8.53
N SER A 76 3.78 0.18 -7.70
CA SER A 76 3.60 0.04 -6.26
C SER A 76 4.88 0.47 -5.55
N MET A 77 4.73 1.00 -4.33
CA MET A 77 5.82 1.53 -3.51
C MET A 77 5.64 1.17 -2.05
#